data_AF-A0A1Y0MDA6-F1
#
_entry.id   AF-A0A1Y0MDA6-F1
#
_cell.length_a   1.000
_cell.length_b   1.000
_cell.length_c   1.000
_cell.angle_alpha   90.00
_cell.angle_beta   90.00
_cell.angle_gamma   90.00
#
_symmetry.space_group_name_H-M   'P 1'
#
loop_
_entity.id
_entity.type
_entity.pdbx_description
1 polymer ?
#
loop_
_entity_poly.entity_id
_entity_poly.type
_entity_poly.pdbx_seq_one_letter_code
_entity_poly.pdbx_strand_id
1 'polypeptide(L)'
;MNKNDLKRIKENRKLPKDELDGFWENFMWYFIVIFLIIISLLRLSLESLNMKDYLFVIIMITISLYTVWLKINDRNLSKINSELKLSENKKMIEFFANNPKWILRENKKSYWEFTVTSIFKIPTHKLTIIVLDKEVLFNFRNIGSFKGRAPFSFGMDTYHGIKFKRKVKNYVQHRI
;
A
#
# COMPACT_ATOMS: atom_id res chain seq x y z
N MET A 1 -16.07 9.76 -4.43
CA MET A 1 -14.93 10.57 -4.85
C MET A 1 -15.39 11.71 -5.74
N ASN A 2 -15.04 12.95 -5.42
CA ASN A 2 -15.45 14.12 -6.20
C ASN A 2 -14.62 14.25 -7.49
N LYS A 3 -15.11 15.01 -8.47
CA LYS A 3 -14.39 15.25 -9.74
C LYS A 3 -12.98 15.83 -9.51
N ASN A 4 -12.84 16.72 -8.52
CA ASN A 4 -11.57 17.36 -8.17
C ASN A 4 -10.56 16.36 -7.59
N ASP A 5 -11.01 15.41 -6.76
CA ASP A 5 -10.14 14.35 -6.22
C ASP A 5 -9.63 13.45 -7.34
N LEU A 6 -10.51 13.05 -8.26
CA LEU A 6 -10.15 12.20 -9.39
C LEU A 6 -9.16 12.91 -10.33
N LYS A 7 -9.31 14.22 -10.54
CA LYS A 7 -8.33 15.05 -11.26
C LYS A 7 -6.99 15.08 -10.52
N ARG A 8 -6.99 15.37 -9.22
CA ARG A 8 -5.77 15.40 -8.38
C ARG A 8 -5.05 14.06 -8.36
N ILE A 9 -5.78 12.96 -8.34
CA ILE A 9 -5.24 11.60 -8.37
C ILE A 9 -4.62 11.28 -9.73
N LYS A 10 -5.27 11.70 -10.83
CA LYS A 10 -4.70 11.53 -12.18
C LYS A 10 -3.38 12.28 -12.33
N GLU A 11 -3.32 13.51 -11.83
CA GLU A 11 -2.14 14.37 -11.92
C GLU A 11 -1.01 13.89 -11.00
N ASN A 12 -1.31 13.63 -9.72
CA ASN A 12 -0.27 13.34 -8.72
C ASN A 12 0.00 11.84 -8.51
N ARG A 13 -0.78 10.95 -9.15
CA ARG A 13 -0.71 9.48 -9.00
C ARG A 13 -0.66 9.01 -7.54
N LYS A 14 -1.33 9.75 -6.64
CA LYS A 14 -1.39 9.47 -5.20
C LYS A 14 -2.82 9.50 -4.71
N LEU A 15 -3.15 8.56 -3.83
CA LEU A 15 -4.44 8.55 -3.14
C LEU A 15 -4.56 9.73 -2.15
N PRO A 16 -5.80 10.23 -1.91
CA PRO A 16 -6.06 11.12 -0.79
C PRO A 16 -5.69 10.43 0.54
N LYS A 17 -5.53 11.23 1.60
CA LYS A 17 -5.33 10.66 2.94
C LYS A 17 -6.59 9.94 3.37
N ASP A 18 -6.44 8.80 4.01
CA ASP A 18 -7.54 7.98 4.53
C ASP A 18 -7.29 7.56 5.99
N GLU A 19 -8.12 6.66 6.53
CA GLU A 19 -8.02 6.16 7.91
C GLU A 19 -6.63 5.61 8.23
N LEU A 20 -5.97 4.95 7.27
CA LEU A 20 -4.65 4.34 7.44
C LEU A 20 -3.52 5.37 7.60
N ASP A 21 -3.79 6.64 7.35
CA ASP A 21 -2.85 7.76 7.48
C ASP A 21 -2.93 8.48 8.83
N GLY A 22 -3.82 8.03 9.73
CA GLY A 22 -3.94 8.57 11.08
C GLY A 22 -2.61 8.54 11.84
N PHE A 23 -2.19 9.68 12.39
CA PHE A 23 -0.93 9.77 13.14
C PHE A 23 -0.94 8.82 14.36
N TRP A 24 -2.03 8.84 15.13
CA TRP A 24 -2.19 8.04 16.35
C TRP A 24 -2.17 6.53 16.09
N GLU A 25 -2.77 6.08 14.99
CA GLU A 25 -2.76 4.65 14.60
C GLU A 25 -1.37 4.15 14.23
N ASN A 26 -0.49 5.06 13.81
CA ASN A 26 0.90 4.78 13.44
C ASN A 26 1.90 5.14 14.56
N PHE A 27 1.46 5.84 15.61
CA PHE A 27 2.31 6.42 16.65
C PHE A 27 3.10 5.38 17.43
N MET A 28 2.44 4.29 17.87
CA MET A 28 3.09 3.19 18.61
C MET A 28 4.25 2.57 17.81
N TRP A 29 4.13 2.57 16.49
CA TRP A 29 5.13 2.01 15.59
C TRP A 29 6.29 2.98 15.35
N TYR A 30 6.01 4.28 15.23
CA TYR A 30 7.06 5.30 15.25
C TYR A 30 7.81 5.34 16.58
N PHE A 31 7.12 5.14 17.70
CA PHE A 31 7.74 5.05 19.02
C PHE A 31 8.74 3.91 19.10
N ILE A 32 8.41 2.72 18.56
CA ILE A 32 9.35 1.58 18.49
C ILE A 32 10.61 1.97 17.69
N VAL A 33 10.46 2.63 16.54
CA VAL A 33 11.60 3.05 15.73
C VAL A 33 12.48 4.07 16.48
N ILE A 34 11.86 5.08 17.10
CA ILE A 34 12.57 6.10 17.90
C ILE A 34 13.28 5.46 19.09
N PHE A 35 12.60 4.58 19.82
CA PHE A 35 13.17 3.86 20.96
C PHE A 35 14.39 3.03 20.56
N LEU A 36 14.32 2.35 19.42
CA LEU A 36 15.45 1.58 18.90
C LEU A 36 16.63 2.48 18.50
N ILE A 37 16.37 3.64 17.88
CA ILE A 37 17.42 4.64 17.61
C ILE A 37 18.08 5.12 18.90
N ILE A 38 17.29 5.42 19.94
CA ILE A 38 17.81 5.87 21.24
C ILE A 38 18.71 4.79 21.85
N ILE A 39 18.29 3.52 21.86
CA ILE A 39 19.13 2.41 22.33
C ILE A 39 20.43 2.33 21.53
N SER A 40 20.36 2.46 20.20
CA SER A 40 21.55 2.46 19.35
C SER A 40 22.51 3.61 19.69
N LEU A 41 21.99 4.82 19.92
CA LEU A 41 22.81 5.98 20.27
C LEU A 41 23.42 5.86 21.68
N LEU A 42 22.66 5.37 22.66
CA LEU A 42 23.17 5.09 24.02
C LEU A 42 24.30 4.06 23.97
N ARG A 43 24.17 3.04 23.11
CA ARG A 43 25.22 2.04 22.93
C ARG A 43 26.50 2.62 22.34
N LEU A 44 26.40 3.66 21.50
CA LEU A 44 27.55 4.41 20.99
C LEU A 44 28.23 5.30 22.05
N SER A 45 27.59 5.59 23.17
CA SER A 45 28.19 6.35 24.28
C SER A 45 29.02 5.50 25.24
N LEU A 46 29.13 4.19 25.02
CA LEU A 46 29.95 3.28 25.84
C LEU A 46 31.42 3.37 25.41
N GLU A 47 32.35 3.42 26.37
CA GLU A 47 33.79 3.62 26.13
C GLU A 47 34.44 2.52 25.28
N SER A 48 33.88 1.31 25.27
CA SER A 48 34.43 0.15 24.55
C SER A 48 33.57 -0.23 23.35
N LEU A 49 33.56 0.62 22.31
CA LEU A 49 32.85 0.32 21.06
C LEU A 49 33.58 -0.75 20.26
N ASN A 50 32.83 -1.75 19.81
CA ASN A 50 33.31 -2.72 18.84
C ASN A 50 32.59 -2.53 17.49
N MET A 51 33.11 -3.17 16.43
CA MET A 51 32.55 -3.08 15.09
C MET A 51 31.07 -3.51 15.01
N LYS A 52 30.61 -4.41 15.89
CA LYS A 52 29.21 -4.86 15.93
C LYS A 52 28.28 -3.75 16.38
N ASP A 53 28.74 -2.86 17.26
CA ASP A 53 27.94 -1.73 17.76
C ASP A 53 27.68 -0.71 16.63
N TYR A 54 28.70 -0.39 15.84
CA TYR A 54 28.56 0.46 14.65
C TYR A 54 27.63 -0.18 13.60
N LEU A 55 27.81 -1.48 13.32
CA LEU A 55 26.97 -2.21 12.37
C LEU A 55 25.50 -2.20 12.81
N PHE A 56 25.25 -2.41 14.10
CA PHE A 56 23.91 -2.35 14.68
C PHE A 56 23.26 -0.98 14.46
N VAL A 57 23.97 0.12 14.73
CA VAL A 57 23.45 1.49 14.52
C VAL A 57 23.12 1.75 13.05
N ILE A 58 24.01 1.36 12.14
CA ILE A 58 23.79 1.52 10.68
C ILE A 58 22.53 0.77 10.25
N ILE A 59 22.34 -0.47 10.72
CA ILE A 59 21.14 -1.26 10.45
C ILE A 59 19.90 -0.52 10.94
N MET A 60 19.91 0.02 12.15
CA MET A 60 18.76 0.73 12.73
C MET A 60 18.41 2.03 11.98
N ILE A 61 19.42 2.80 11.59
CA ILE A 61 19.22 4.01 10.75
C ILE A 61 18.62 3.60 9.39
N THR A 62 19.17 2.56 8.76
CA THR A 62 18.70 2.07 7.45
C THR A 62 17.25 1.63 7.50
N ILE A 63 16.89 0.86 8.54
CA ILE A 63 15.51 0.43 8.84
C ILE A 63 14.55 1.60 8.99
N SER A 64 14.99 2.65 9.70
CA SER A 64 14.19 3.84 9.99
C SER A 64 13.94 4.64 8.71
N LEU A 65 14.99 4.87 7.92
CA LEU A 65 14.89 5.54 6.62
C LEU A 65 14.00 4.76 5.65
N TYR A 66 14.16 3.43 5.60
CA TYR A 66 13.32 2.56 4.77
C TYR A 66 11.85 2.64 5.16
N THR A 67 11.55 2.62 6.46
CA THR A 67 10.18 2.78 6.99
C THR A 67 9.56 4.12 6.56
N VAL A 68 10.30 5.23 6.69
CA VAL A 68 9.81 6.56 6.28
C VAL A 68 9.57 6.59 4.78
N TRP A 69 10.50 6.05 4.00
CA TRP A 69 10.36 5.94 2.54
C TRP A 69 9.12 5.12 2.15
N LEU A 70 8.88 3.99 2.81
CA LEU A 70 7.67 3.18 2.61
C LEU A 70 6.41 3.97 2.91
N LYS A 71 6.36 4.71 4.03
CA LYS A 71 5.20 5.53 4.39
C LYS A 71 4.92 6.63 3.36
N ILE A 72 5.96 7.32 2.88
CA ILE A 72 5.83 8.39 1.87
C ILE A 72 5.24 7.84 0.57
N ASN A 73 5.61 6.62 0.20
CA ASN A 73 5.20 5.96 -1.04
C ASN A 73 3.95 5.07 -0.90
N ASP A 74 3.43 4.89 0.31
CA ASP A 74 2.28 4.02 0.64
C ASP A 74 1.04 4.32 -0.20
N ARG A 75 0.86 5.60 -0.56
CA ARG A 75 -0.30 6.09 -1.31
C ARG A 75 -0.09 6.18 -2.81
N ASN A 76 1.10 5.81 -3.31
CA ASN A 76 1.38 5.85 -4.73
C ASN A 76 0.47 4.84 -5.45
N LEU A 77 -0.03 5.23 -6.62
CA LEU A 77 -0.79 4.35 -7.48
C LEU A 77 0.15 3.64 -8.45
N SER A 78 0.02 2.32 -8.53
CA SER A 78 0.57 1.53 -9.61
C SER A 78 -0.35 1.59 -10.82
N LYS A 79 0.24 1.53 -12.02
CA LYS A 79 -0.46 1.63 -13.29
C LYS A 79 -0.38 0.33 -14.09
N ILE A 80 -1.48 -0.01 -14.75
CA ILE A 80 -1.60 -1.09 -15.72
C ILE A 80 -2.18 -0.50 -17.00
N ASN A 81 -1.42 -0.56 -18.09
CA ASN A 81 -1.96 -0.28 -19.42
C ASN A 81 -2.80 -1.48 -19.84
N SER A 82 -4.10 -1.29 -20.01
CA SER A 82 -5.02 -2.33 -20.46
C SER A 82 -5.42 -2.15 -21.92
N GLU A 83 -5.25 -0.96 -22.50
CA GLU A 83 -5.67 -0.60 -23.87
C GLU A 83 -7.19 -0.70 -24.14
N LEU A 84 -7.95 -1.26 -23.20
CA LEU A 84 -9.40 -1.36 -23.21
C LEU A 84 -10.08 -0.01 -22.96
N LYS A 85 -11.30 0.14 -23.49
CA LYS A 85 -12.14 1.29 -23.21
C LYS A 85 -12.58 1.31 -21.75
N LEU A 86 -12.93 2.49 -21.24
CA LEU A 86 -13.42 2.67 -19.87
C LEU A 86 -14.48 1.62 -19.48
N SER A 87 -15.52 1.42 -20.29
CA SER A 87 -16.62 0.49 -20.00
C SER A 87 -16.17 -0.97 -19.87
N GLU A 88 -15.18 -1.38 -20.67
CA GLU A 88 -14.63 -2.74 -20.64
C GLU A 88 -13.73 -2.94 -19.42
N ASN A 89 -12.92 -1.94 -19.08
CA ASN A 89 -12.16 -1.97 -17.83
C ASN A 89 -13.10 -2.08 -16.62
N LYS A 90 -14.27 -1.41 -16.62
CA LYS A 90 -15.25 -1.56 -15.53
C LYS A 90 -15.76 -3.00 -15.44
N LYS A 91 -16.18 -3.59 -16.55
CA LYS A 91 -16.63 -4.99 -16.60
C LYS A 91 -15.57 -5.97 -16.11
N MET A 92 -14.30 -5.72 -16.43
CA MET A 92 -13.18 -6.51 -15.93
C MET A 92 -13.05 -6.41 -14.40
N ILE A 93 -13.13 -5.20 -13.84
CA ILE A 93 -13.05 -5.02 -12.38
C ILE A 93 -14.28 -5.64 -11.69
N GLU A 94 -15.47 -5.51 -12.25
CA GLU A 94 -16.69 -6.16 -11.76
C GLU A 94 -16.56 -7.69 -11.79
N PHE A 95 -15.95 -8.26 -12.84
CA PHE A 95 -15.64 -9.68 -12.89
C PHE A 95 -14.70 -10.11 -11.75
N PHE A 96 -13.66 -9.32 -11.46
CA PHE A 96 -12.77 -9.61 -10.33
C PHE A 96 -13.41 -9.36 -8.96
N ALA A 97 -14.40 -8.46 -8.87
CA ALA A 97 -15.13 -8.19 -7.64
C ALA A 97 -15.93 -9.40 -7.14
N ASN A 98 -16.25 -10.36 -8.01
CA ASN A 98 -16.87 -11.63 -7.63
C ASN A 98 -15.92 -12.58 -6.87
N ASN A 99 -14.67 -12.19 -6.63
CA ASN A 99 -13.75 -12.98 -5.83
C ASN A 99 -14.19 -13.01 -4.36
N PRO A 100 -14.40 -14.19 -3.74
CA PRO A 100 -14.89 -14.28 -2.36
C PRO A 100 -13.93 -13.71 -1.31
N LYS A 101 -12.65 -13.48 -1.68
CA LYS A 101 -11.66 -12.83 -0.79
C LYS A 101 -11.71 -11.31 -0.86
N TRP A 102 -12.52 -10.72 -1.75
CA TRP A 102 -12.59 -9.28 -1.97
C TRP A 102 -13.95 -8.78 -1.50
N ILE A 103 -13.93 -8.06 -0.39
CA ILE A 103 -15.14 -7.46 0.19
C ILE A 103 -15.23 -6.03 -0.32
N LEU A 104 -16.24 -5.74 -1.15
CA LEU A 104 -16.48 -4.39 -1.65
C LEU A 104 -16.83 -3.43 -0.50
N ARG A 105 -16.10 -2.32 -0.39
CA ARG A 105 -16.33 -1.24 0.58
C ARG A 105 -17.02 -0.05 -0.07
N GLU A 106 -16.52 0.35 -1.25
CA GLU A 106 -17.03 1.50 -1.98
C GLU A 106 -17.03 1.22 -3.48
N ASN A 107 -18.10 1.61 -4.17
CA ASN A 107 -18.19 1.61 -5.63
C ASN A 107 -18.79 2.93 -6.09
N LYS A 108 -17.97 3.78 -6.73
CA LYS A 108 -18.41 5.08 -7.27
C LYS A 108 -17.87 5.29 -8.68
N LYS A 109 -18.71 5.07 -9.69
CA LYS A 109 -18.50 5.29 -11.15
C LYS A 109 -17.26 4.62 -11.75
N SER A 110 -16.07 5.06 -11.34
CA SER A 110 -14.74 4.64 -11.83
C SER A 110 -13.77 4.36 -10.67
N TYR A 111 -14.28 4.32 -9.44
CA TYR A 111 -13.54 4.08 -8.21
C TYR A 111 -14.12 2.87 -7.51
N TRP A 112 -13.27 1.91 -7.16
CA TRP A 112 -13.60 0.79 -6.30
C TRP A 112 -12.64 0.72 -5.14
N GLU A 113 -13.18 0.38 -3.99
CA GLU A 113 -12.40 0.06 -2.81
C GLU A 113 -12.83 -1.31 -2.29
N PHE A 114 -11.84 -2.16 -2.05
CA PHE A 114 -12.04 -3.50 -1.53
C PHE A 114 -11.20 -3.72 -0.27
N THR A 115 -11.76 -4.44 0.68
CA THR A 115 -10.98 -5.12 1.72
C THR A 115 -10.66 -6.53 1.21
N VAL A 116 -9.37 -6.85 1.13
CA VAL A 116 -8.89 -8.18 0.76
C VAL A 116 -8.59 -8.99 2.01
N THR A 117 -9.18 -10.18 2.08
CA THR A 117 -9.03 -11.06 3.24
C THR A 117 -8.03 -12.19 3.01
N SER A 118 -7.46 -12.68 4.10
CA SER A 118 -6.69 -13.93 4.12
C SER A 118 -7.60 -15.15 3.89
N ILE A 119 -7.00 -16.35 3.87
CA ILE A 119 -7.74 -17.63 3.82
C ILE A 119 -8.72 -17.75 5.00
N PHE A 120 -8.39 -17.17 6.16
CA PHE A 120 -9.22 -17.18 7.37
C PHE A 120 -10.21 -16.02 7.44
N LYS A 121 -10.52 -15.36 6.31
CA LYS A 121 -11.42 -14.20 6.22
C LYS A 121 -11.00 -12.98 7.07
N ILE A 122 -9.75 -12.94 7.53
CA ILE A 122 -9.22 -11.80 8.29
C ILE A 122 -8.87 -10.69 7.29
N PRO A 123 -9.32 -9.44 7.50
CA PRO A 123 -8.89 -8.28 6.70
C PRO A 123 -7.37 -8.15 6.73
N THR A 124 -6.74 -8.09 5.57
CA THR A 124 -5.26 -7.96 5.49
C THR A 124 -4.84 -6.76 4.66
N HIS A 125 -5.56 -6.48 3.57
CA HIS A 125 -5.17 -5.42 2.66
C HIS A 125 -6.37 -4.58 2.22
N LYS A 126 -6.09 -3.32 1.91
CA LYS A 126 -6.98 -2.40 1.22
C LYS A 126 -6.53 -2.34 -0.24
N LEU A 127 -7.44 -2.64 -1.14
CA LEU A 127 -7.24 -2.54 -2.58
C LEU A 127 -8.11 -1.40 -3.10
N THR A 128 -7.46 -0.34 -3.54
CA THR A 128 -8.13 0.77 -4.24
C THR A 128 -7.87 0.64 -5.73
N ILE A 129 -8.92 0.72 -6.54
CA ILE A 129 -8.85 0.62 -8.00
C ILE A 129 -9.53 1.84 -8.61
N ILE A 130 -8.85 2.48 -9.56
CA ILE A 130 -9.38 3.59 -10.34
C ILE A 130 -9.29 3.23 -11.81
N VAL A 131 -10.44 3.11 -12.43
CA VAL A 131 -10.57 2.72 -13.83
C VAL A 131 -10.61 3.97 -14.71
N LEU A 132 -9.69 4.03 -15.66
CA LEU A 132 -9.59 5.09 -16.66
C LEU A 132 -9.71 4.48 -18.07
N ASP A 133 -9.69 5.34 -19.07
CA ASP A 133 -9.62 4.87 -20.46
C ASP A 133 -8.20 4.35 -20.72
N LYS A 134 -8.10 3.15 -21.32
CA LYS A 134 -6.84 2.44 -21.65
C LYS A 134 -5.91 2.10 -20.47
N GLU A 135 -6.24 2.50 -19.25
CA GLU A 135 -5.43 2.20 -18.08
C GLU A 135 -6.28 1.92 -16.82
N VAL A 136 -5.71 1.11 -15.94
CA VAL A 136 -6.22 0.86 -14.59
C VAL A 136 -5.15 1.27 -13.60
N LEU A 137 -5.52 2.13 -12.66
CA LEU A 137 -4.68 2.48 -11.52
C LEU A 137 -5.11 1.68 -10.32
N PHE A 138 -4.15 1.24 -9.52
CA PHE A 138 -4.44 0.50 -8.31
C PHE A 138 -3.42 0.78 -7.23
N ASN A 139 -3.82 0.55 -6.00
CA ASN A 139 -2.95 0.60 -4.85
C ASN A 139 -3.37 -0.49 -3.86
N PHE A 140 -2.39 -1.22 -3.38
CA PHE A 140 -2.53 -2.35 -2.46
C PHE A 140 -1.80 -1.96 -1.19
N ARG A 141 -2.54 -1.69 -0.11
CA ARG A 141 -1.95 -1.30 1.18
C ARG A 141 -2.25 -2.36 2.21
N ASN A 142 -1.26 -2.70 3.01
CA ASN A 142 -1.52 -3.49 4.21
C ASN A 142 -2.39 -2.66 5.16
N ILE A 143 -3.44 -3.26 5.73
CA ILE A 143 -4.30 -2.63 6.76
C ILE A 143 -3.71 -2.83 8.16
N GLY A 144 -2.81 -3.80 8.33
CA GLY A 144 -2.22 -4.17 9.60
C GLY A 144 -3.17 -4.99 10.46
N SER A 145 -2.99 -4.89 11.77
CA SER A 145 -3.81 -5.58 12.77
C SER A 145 -4.66 -4.57 13.56
N PHE A 146 -5.45 -5.06 14.51
CA PHE A 146 -6.17 -4.21 15.48
C PHE A 146 -5.26 -3.22 16.25
N LYS A 147 -3.93 -3.44 16.28
CA LYS A 147 -2.95 -2.56 16.92
C LYS A 147 -2.26 -1.60 15.92
N GLY A 148 -2.85 -1.42 14.74
CA GLY A 148 -2.29 -0.61 13.67
C GLY A 148 -1.31 -1.38 12.76
N ARG A 149 -0.54 -0.61 11.99
CA ARG A 149 0.36 -1.12 10.94
C ARG A 149 1.82 -1.00 11.37
N ALA A 150 2.53 -2.13 11.35
CA ALA A 150 3.94 -2.16 11.66
C ALA A 150 4.74 -1.27 10.67
N PRO A 151 5.85 -0.64 11.10
CA PRO A 151 6.57 0.33 10.28
C PRO A 151 7.12 -0.29 8.98
N PHE A 152 7.55 -1.55 9.05
CA PHE A 152 8.03 -2.35 7.91
C PHE A 152 6.92 -2.87 7.00
N SER A 153 5.66 -2.74 7.43
CA SER A 153 4.46 -3.11 6.65
C SER A 153 3.80 -1.92 5.99
N PHE A 154 4.35 -0.71 6.17
CA PHE A 154 3.97 0.44 5.36
C PHE A 154 4.40 0.23 3.92
N GLY A 155 3.75 0.94 3.00
CA GLY A 155 4.08 0.87 1.60
C GLY A 155 3.10 0.00 0.82
N MET A 156 3.23 0.09 -0.50
CA MET A 156 2.48 -0.79 -1.39
C MET A 156 2.93 -2.25 -1.19
N ASP A 157 1.98 -3.16 -1.03
CA ASP A 157 2.26 -4.59 -1.16
C ASP A 157 2.56 -4.91 -2.63
N THR A 158 3.85 -4.96 -2.96
CA THR A 158 4.35 -5.21 -4.31
C THR A 158 4.00 -6.62 -4.79
N TYR A 159 3.98 -7.61 -3.90
CA TYR A 159 3.70 -9.01 -4.25
C TYR A 159 2.25 -9.19 -4.70
N HIS A 160 1.29 -8.72 -3.88
CA HIS A 160 -0.13 -8.74 -4.23
C HIS A 160 -0.42 -7.80 -5.41
N GLY A 161 0.27 -6.67 -5.51
CA GLY A 161 0.20 -5.78 -6.66
C GLY A 161 0.64 -6.44 -7.97
N ILE A 162 1.74 -7.18 -7.97
CA ILE A 162 2.22 -7.94 -9.15
C ILE A 162 1.20 -9.01 -9.53
N LYS A 163 0.64 -9.76 -8.56
CA LYS A 163 -0.40 -10.76 -8.83
C LYS A 163 -1.64 -10.14 -9.46
N PHE A 164 -2.11 -9.01 -8.94
CA PHE A 164 -3.23 -8.29 -9.52
C PHE A 164 -2.92 -7.81 -10.94
N LYS A 165 -1.75 -7.21 -11.16
CA LYS A 165 -1.30 -6.80 -12.49
C LYS A 165 -1.26 -7.94 -13.50
N ARG A 166 -0.79 -9.13 -13.09
CA ARG A 166 -0.81 -10.33 -13.93
C ARG A 166 -2.24 -10.78 -14.28
N LYS A 167 -3.15 -10.79 -13.30
CA LYS A 167 -4.57 -11.14 -13.54
C LYS A 167 -5.23 -10.21 -14.56
N VAL A 168 -5.03 -8.90 -14.42
CA VAL A 168 -5.54 -7.90 -15.37
C VAL A 168 -4.96 -8.13 -16.76
N LYS A 169 -3.63 -8.29 -16.88
CA LYS A 169 -2.98 -8.54 -18.18
C LYS A 169 -3.50 -9.80 -18.86
N ASN A 170 -3.63 -10.90 -18.11
CA ASN A 170 -4.15 -12.15 -18.65
C ASN A 170 -5.60 -11.99 -19.14
N TYR A 171 -6.45 -11.28 -18.38
CA TYR A 171 -7.83 -11.02 -18.80
C TYR A 171 -7.90 -10.24 -20.12
N VAL A 172 -7.06 -9.21 -20.27
CA VAL A 172 -6.99 -8.41 -21.51
C VAL A 172 -6.53 -9.28 -22.68
N GLN A 173 -5.50 -10.10 -22.51
CA GLN A 173 -4.97 -10.98 -23.57
C GLN A 173 -5.96 -12.02 -24.09
N HIS A 174 -6.89 -12.51 -23.27
CA HIS A 174 -7.88 -13.51 -23.69
C HIS A 174 -9.12 -12.90 -24.37
N ARG A 175 -9.15 -11.57 -24.56
CA ARG A 175 -10.25 -10.84 -25.21
C ARG A 175 -9.86 -10.15 -26.52
N ILE A 176 -8.56 -10.10 -26.83
CA ILE A 176 -8.01 -9.66 -28.12
C ILE A 176 -7.82 -10.91 -28.97
#